data_AF-A0A523FFU0-F1
#
_entry.id   AF-A0A523FFU0-F1
#
_cell.length_a   1.000
_cell.length_b   1.000
_cell.length_c   1.000
_cell.angle_alpha   90.00
_cell.angle_beta   90.00
_cell.angle_gamma   90.00
#
_symmetry.space_group_name_H-M   'P 1'
#
loop_
_entity.id
_entity.type
_entity.pdbx_description
1 polymer ?
#
loop_
_entity_poly.entity_id
_entity_poly.type
_entity_poly.pdbx_seq_one_letter_code
_entity_poly.pdbx_strand_id
1 'polypeptide(L)'
;MTQEITSFADILAPVSPEEFFAVYYGKKALHVPGTAEKFASVMSWARLNDILNMTGIWSGASLQLFLDREAVPPREYCRPAADRGTGAEVPRPDPARVTELIRRGASVIANDIDSLNPGLAATANA
;
A
#
# COMPACT_ATOMS: atom_id res chain seq x y z
N MET A 1 -24.26 1.41 5.21
CA MET A 1 -23.60 0.09 5.41
C MET A 1 -22.35 0.11 4.57
N THR A 2 -21.18 -0.19 5.15
CA THR A 2 -19.93 -0.27 4.41
C THR A 2 -20.01 -1.49 3.50
N GLN A 3 -19.74 -1.33 2.21
CA GLN A 3 -19.69 -2.44 1.28
C GLN A 3 -18.40 -3.24 1.53
N GLU A 4 -18.51 -4.55 1.67
CA GLU A 4 -17.34 -5.44 1.68
C GLU A 4 -16.94 -5.73 0.24
N ILE A 5 -15.65 -5.59 -0.08
CA ILE A 5 -15.12 -5.89 -1.40
C ILE A 5 -14.56 -7.31 -1.37
N THR A 6 -15.36 -8.25 -1.86
CA THR A 6 -15.05 -9.70 -1.81
C THR A 6 -15.00 -10.36 -3.18
N SER A 7 -15.39 -9.63 -4.24
CA SER A 7 -15.33 -10.11 -5.62
C SER A 7 -14.84 -9.03 -6.59
N PHE A 8 -14.29 -9.45 -7.72
CA PHE A 8 -13.91 -8.56 -8.81
C PHE A 8 -15.10 -7.73 -9.34
N ALA A 9 -16.32 -8.26 -9.26
CA ALA A 9 -17.53 -7.53 -9.60
C ALA A 9 -17.78 -6.34 -8.66
N ASP A 10 -17.50 -6.49 -7.36
CA ASP A 10 -17.62 -5.39 -6.39
C ASP A 10 -16.64 -4.25 -6.71
N ILE A 11 -15.43 -4.61 -7.17
CA ILE A 11 -14.41 -3.65 -7.60
C ILE A 11 -14.88 -2.89 -8.84
N LEU A 12 -15.43 -3.59 -9.83
CA LEU A 12 -15.82 -3.01 -11.12
C LEU A 12 -17.17 -2.29 -11.12
N ALA A 13 -18.03 -2.55 -10.12
CA ALA A 13 -19.36 -1.96 -10.07
C ALA A 13 -19.33 -0.44 -10.29
N PRO A 14 -20.17 0.10 -11.20
CA PRO A 14 -21.32 -0.56 -11.85
C PRO A 14 -21.00 -1.33 -13.16
N VAL A 15 -19.76 -1.37 -13.62
CA VAL A 15 -19.37 -2.12 -14.82
C VAL A 15 -19.32 -3.61 -14.51
N SER A 16 -19.88 -4.45 -15.39
CA SER A 16 -19.82 -5.90 -15.18
C SER A 16 -18.45 -6.47 -15.58
N PRO A 17 -18.00 -7.59 -14.99
CA PRO A 17 -16.78 -8.26 -15.42
C PRO A 17 -16.78 -8.63 -16.91
N GLU A 18 -17.93 -9.06 -17.44
CA GLU A 18 -18.07 -9.41 -18.86
C GLU A 18 -17.83 -8.21 -19.77
N GLU A 19 -18.41 -7.06 -19.44
CA GLU A 19 -18.18 -5.82 -20.18
C GLU A 19 -16.71 -5.39 -20.09
N PHE A 20 -16.13 -5.49 -18.89
CA PHE A 20 -14.72 -5.16 -18.66
C PHE A 20 -13.79 -5.96 -19.58
N PHE A 21 -13.93 -7.28 -19.61
CA PHE A 21 -13.09 -8.15 -20.44
C PHE A 21 -13.37 -8.00 -21.94
N ALA A 22 -14.62 -7.77 -22.34
CA ALA A 22 -14.97 -7.60 -23.74
C ALA A 22 -14.46 -6.28 -24.34
N VAL A 23 -14.53 -5.18 -23.57
CA VAL A 23 -14.39 -3.82 -24.12
C VAL A 23 -13.12 -3.11 -23.66
N TYR A 24 -12.64 -3.36 -22.45
CA TYR A 24 -11.59 -2.55 -21.81
C TYR A 24 -10.27 -3.29 -21.61
N TYR A 25 -10.34 -4.53 -21.13
CA TYR A 25 -9.16 -5.31 -20.78
C TYR A 25 -8.17 -5.44 -21.94
N GLY A 26 -6.95 -4.93 -21.76
CA GLY A 26 -5.89 -4.92 -22.78
C GLY A 26 -6.12 -3.98 -23.97
N LYS A 27 -7.19 -3.16 -23.97
CA LYS A 27 -7.60 -2.32 -25.11
C LYS A 27 -7.58 -0.83 -24.79
N LYS A 28 -8.16 -0.43 -23.67
CA LYS A 28 -8.23 0.99 -23.25
C LYS A 28 -8.44 1.11 -21.74
N ALA A 29 -8.03 2.24 -21.19
CA ALA A 29 -8.26 2.57 -19.78
C ALA A 29 -9.76 2.71 -19.48
N LEU A 30 -10.17 2.28 -18.29
CA LEU A 30 -11.50 2.44 -17.72
C LEU A 30 -11.38 3.18 -16.39
N HIS A 31 -12.11 4.28 -16.24
CA HIS A 31 -12.33 4.93 -14.95
C HIS A 31 -13.72 4.58 -14.44
N VAL A 32 -13.79 3.87 -13.31
CA VAL A 32 -15.05 3.50 -12.66
C VAL A 32 -15.29 4.47 -11.50
N PRO A 33 -16.31 5.35 -11.58
CA PRO A 33 -16.62 6.25 -10.48
C PRO A 33 -17.13 5.47 -9.26
N GLY A 34 -16.81 5.95 -8.06
CA GLY A 34 -17.27 5.37 -6.80
C GLY A 34 -17.33 6.43 -5.70
N THR A 35 -18.04 6.12 -4.62
CA THR A 35 -18.06 6.99 -3.44
C THR A 35 -16.83 6.75 -2.58
N ALA A 36 -16.52 7.67 -1.66
CA ALA A 36 -15.40 7.51 -0.72
C ALA A 36 -15.54 6.25 0.15
N GLU A 37 -16.77 5.78 0.36
CA GLU A 37 -17.11 4.64 1.20
C GLU A 37 -16.92 3.29 0.49
N LYS A 38 -16.76 3.27 -0.85
CA LYS A 38 -16.67 2.02 -1.64
C LYS A 38 -15.55 1.11 -1.13
N PHE A 39 -14.41 1.67 -0.78
CA PHE A 39 -13.24 0.94 -0.28
C PHE A 39 -12.96 1.17 1.20
N ALA A 40 -13.92 1.70 1.97
CA ALA A 40 -13.72 2.00 3.38
C ALA A 40 -13.45 0.75 4.24
N SER A 41 -13.89 -0.43 3.79
CA SER A 41 -13.58 -1.74 4.41
C SER A 41 -12.17 -2.25 4.09
N VAL A 42 -11.54 -1.74 3.03
CA VAL A 42 -10.24 -2.21 2.56
C VAL A 42 -9.11 -1.63 3.38
N MET A 43 -9.09 -0.31 3.57
CA MET A 43 -8.06 0.38 4.34
C MET A 43 -8.63 1.65 4.97
N SER A 44 -8.35 1.85 6.26
CA SER A 44 -8.60 3.12 6.94
C SER A 44 -7.29 3.83 7.23
N TRP A 45 -7.37 5.15 7.40
CA TRP A 45 -6.19 5.94 7.79
C TRP A 45 -5.61 5.48 9.14
N ALA A 46 -6.46 5.16 10.12
CA ALA A 46 -6.02 4.63 11.41
C ALA A 46 -5.24 3.32 11.23
N ARG A 47 -5.77 2.38 10.43
CA ARG A 47 -5.11 1.10 10.17
C ARG A 47 -3.77 1.27 9.45
N LEU A 48 -3.69 2.17 8.48
CA LEU A 48 -2.43 2.46 7.80
C LEU A 48 -1.36 2.94 8.78
N ASN A 49 -1.72 3.86 9.69
CA ASN A 49 -0.79 4.34 10.73
C ASN A 49 -0.35 3.22 11.67
N ASP A 50 -1.26 2.33 12.09
CA ASP A 50 -0.91 1.18 12.93
C ASP A 50 0.14 0.30 12.25
N ILE A 51 -0.04 0.00 10.96
CA ILE A 51 0.90 -0.84 10.19
C ILE A 51 2.25 -0.12 10.00
N LEU A 52 2.26 1.17 9.68
CA LEU A 52 3.49 1.95 9.55
C LEU A 52 4.27 2.03 10.88
N ASN A 53 3.57 2.02 12.02
CA ASN A 53 4.17 1.99 13.36
C ASN A 53 4.79 0.62 13.73
N MET A 54 4.53 -0.44 12.97
CA MET A 54 5.17 -1.74 13.15
C MET A 54 6.62 -1.72 12.59
N THR A 55 7.48 -0.85 13.11
CA THR A 55 8.87 -0.61 12.62
C THR A 55 9.73 -1.86 12.44
N GLY A 56 9.35 -2.93 13.14
CA GLY A 56 9.93 -4.26 13.09
C GLY A 56 9.77 -5.03 11.77
N ILE A 57 8.74 -4.74 10.98
CA ILE A 57 8.42 -5.50 9.75
C ILE A 57 8.99 -4.83 8.49
N TRP A 58 9.39 -3.57 8.61
CA TRP A 58 9.87 -2.78 7.49
C TRP A 58 11.38 -2.91 7.31
N SER A 59 11.79 -2.89 6.05
CA SER A 59 13.17 -2.77 5.58
C SER A 59 13.23 -1.66 4.52
N GLY A 60 14.43 -1.26 4.11
CA GLY A 60 14.60 -0.33 2.98
C GLY A 60 14.09 -0.87 1.63
N ALA A 61 13.78 -2.17 1.53
CA ALA A 61 13.16 -2.77 0.35
C ALA A 61 11.62 -2.77 0.43
N SER A 62 11.05 -3.01 1.62
CA SER A 62 9.59 -3.07 1.81
C SER A 62 8.94 -1.71 2.08
N LEU A 63 9.70 -0.73 2.57
CA LEU A 63 9.26 0.66 2.70
C LEU A 63 10.22 1.56 1.93
N GLN A 64 9.73 2.14 0.84
CA GLN A 64 10.49 3.03 -0.03
C GLN A 64 9.89 4.44 -0.04
N LEU A 65 10.71 5.44 -0.31
CA LEU A 65 10.30 6.83 -0.38
C LEU A 65 10.68 7.41 -1.74
N PHE A 66 9.79 8.23 -2.31
CA PHE A 66 10.05 9.02 -3.50
C PHE A 66 9.80 10.49 -3.20
N LEU A 67 10.72 11.35 -3.59
CA LEU A 67 10.60 12.80 -3.48
C LEU A 67 10.90 13.41 -4.85
N ASP A 68 10.03 14.30 -5.34
CA ASP A 68 10.21 14.98 -6.63
C ASP A 68 10.45 14.03 -7.82
N ARG A 69 9.80 12.85 -7.81
CA ARG A 69 9.93 11.75 -8.79
C ARG A 69 11.24 10.97 -8.73
N GLU A 70 12.09 11.23 -7.75
CA GLU A 70 13.32 10.48 -7.52
C GLU A 70 13.20 9.57 -6.30
N ALA A 71 13.78 8.37 -6.40
CA ALA A 71 13.84 7.44 -5.28
C ALA A 71 14.79 8.00 -4.22
N VAL A 72 14.30 8.16 -2.99
CA VAL A 72 15.15 8.56 -1.86
C VAL A 72 16.03 7.36 -1.49
N PRO A 73 17.36 7.51 -1.44
CA PRO A 73 18.25 6.42 -1.06
C PRO A 73 17.99 5.93 0.38
N PRO A 74 17.94 4.60 0.63
CA PRO A 74 17.71 4.05 1.98
C PRO A 74 18.65 4.60 3.05
N ARG A 75 19.91 4.91 2.73
CA ARG A 75 20.86 5.52 3.69
C ARG A 75 20.37 6.85 4.30
N GLU A 76 19.46 7.56 3.62
CA GLU A 76 18.95 8.86 4.07
C GLU A 76 17.86 8.74 5.14
N TYR A 77 17.14 7.61 5.18
CA TYR A 77 16.03 7.39 6.11
C TYR A 77 16.08 6.08 6.89
N CYS A 78 16.99 5.17 6.56
CA CYS A 78 17.21 3.92 7.28
C CYS A 78 18.40 4.02 8.24
N ARG A 79 18.38 3.15 9.24
CA ARG A 79 19.50 2.84 10.13
C ARG A 79 19.83 1.35 10.05
N PRO A 80 21.10 0.96 10.23
CA PRO A 80 21.44 -0.44 10.43
C PRO A 80 20.67 -1.04 11.60
N ALA A 81 20.10 -2.22 11.41
CA ALA A 81 19.47 -2.99 12.48
C ALA A 81 19.59 -4.49 12.17
N ALA A 82 19.69 -5.32 13.20
CA ALA A 82 19.61 -6.75 13.02
C ALA A 82 18.20 -7.16 12.57
N ASP A 83 18.15 -8.04 11.57
CA ASP A 83 16.95 -8.77 11.23
C ASP A 83 16.62 -9.78 12.33
N ARG A 84 15.32 -9.95 12.63
CA ARG A 84 14.89 -10.79 13.76
C ARG A 84 14.93 -12.28 13.47
N GLY A 85 14.84 -12.69 12.20
CA GLY A 85 14.83 -14.10 11.82
C GLY A 85 16.23 -14.63 11.51
N THR A 86 17.05 -13.81 10.87
CA THR A 86 18.36 -14.21 10.32
C THR A 86 19.55 -13.65 11.11
N GLY A 87 19.34 -12.60 11.92
CA GLY A 87 20.42 -11.87 12.59
C GLY A 87 21.29 -11.02 11.65
N ALA A 88 21.02 -11.04 10.34
CA ALA A 88 21.74 -10.25 9.36
C ALA A 88 21.46 -8.76 9.54
N GLU A 89 22.44 -7.91 9.22
CA GLU A 89 22.23 -6.47 9.23
C GLU A 89 21.36 -6.05 8.04
N VAL A 90 20.22 -5.43 8.33
CA VAL A 90 19.29 -4.91 7.33
C VAL A 90 19.05 -3.41 7.53
N PRO A 91 18.95 -2.63 6.45
CA PRO A 91 18.57 -1.24 6.54
C PRO A 91 17.12 -1.15 6.99
N ARG A 92 16.89 -0.58 8.18
CA ARG A 92 15.57 -0.43 8.78
C ARG A 92 15.12 1.03 8.75
N PRO A 93 13.94 1.36 8.20
CA PRO A 93 13.43 2.72 8.20
C PRO A 93 13.35 3.30 9.62
N ASP A 94 13.86 4.51 9.78
CA ASP A 94 13.74 5.30 10.99
C ASP A 94 12.48 6.18 10.91
N PRO A 95 11.49 6.02 11.82
CA PRO A 95 10.23 6.75 11.75
C PRO A 95 10.37 8.27 11.72
N ALA A 96 11.36 8.83 12.42
CA ALA A 96 11.56 10.27 12.48
C ALA A 96 12.07 10.80 11.13
N ARG A 97 13.04 10.10 10.52
CA ARG A 97 13.57 10.47 9.20
C ARG A 97 12.54 10.30 8.10
N VAL A 98 11.76 9.22 8.14
CA VAL A 98 10.64 8.99 7.21
C VAL A 98 9.61 10.12 7.31
N THR A 99 9.21 10.48 8.54
CA THR A 99 8.23 11.56 8.77
C THR A 99 8.73 12.91 8.26
N GLU A 100 10.01 13.21 8.43
CA GLU A 100 10.59 14.45 7.91
C GLU A 100 10.56 14.51 6.37
N LEU A 101 10.84 13.39 5.70
CA LEU A 101 10.73 13.32 4.24
C LEU A 101 9.28 13.45 3.77
N ILE A 102 8.32 12.82 4.46
CA ILE A 102 6.89 12.97 4.16
C ILE A 102 6.48 14.45 4.29
N ARG A 103 6.93 15.15 5.34
CA ARG A 103 6.66 16.59 5.54
C ARG A 103 7.20 17.44 4.37
N ARG A 104 8.29 17.02 3.74
CA ARG A 104 8.86 17.65 2.55
C ARG A 104 8.13 17.29 1.25
N GLY A 105 7.10 16.44 1.31
CA GLY A 105 6.31 16.01 0.15
C GLY A 105 6.68 14.64 -0.41
N ALA A 106 7.46 13.84 0.33
CA ALA A 106 7.79 12.48 -0.12
C ALA A 106 6.54 11.57 -0.11
N SER A 107 6.41 10.78 -1.16
CA SER A 107 5.44 9.68 -1.24
C SER A 107 6.02 8.42 -0.60
N VAL A 108 5.18 7.67 0.10
CA VAL A 108 5.54 6.40 0.73
C VAL A 108 5.03 5.24 -0.10
N ILE A 109 5.90 4.28 -0.38
CA ILE A 109 5.55 3.00 -1.00
C ILE A 109 5.70 1.93 0.08
N ALA A 110 4.59 1.28 0.42
CA ALA A 110 4.53 0.20 1.39
C ALA A 110 4.26 -1.12 0.64
N ASN A 111 5.33 -1.82 0.28
CA ASN A 111 5.26 -3.10 -0.41
C ASN A 111 4.78 -4.20 0.56
N ASP A 112 4.12 -5.21 0.01
CA ASP A 112 3.62 -6.40 0.75
C ASP A 112 2.67 -6.08 1.93
N ILE A 113 2.02 -4.90 1.89
CA ILE A 113 1.10 -4.42 2.92
C ILE A 113 -0.21 -5.22 2.98
N ASP A 114 -0.55 -5.92 1.91
CA ASP A 114 -1.69 -6.84 1.83
C ASP A 114 -1.59 -7.99 2.84
N SER A 115 -0.38 -8.49 3.09
CA SER A 115 -0.14 -9.53 4.11
C SER A 115 -0.40 -9.07 5.56
N LEU A 116 -0.53 -7.75 5.78
CA LEU A 116 -0.61 -7.11 7.10
C LEU A 116 -2.01 -6.58 7.43
N ASN A 117 -2.96 -6.70 6.50
CA ASN A 117 -4.30 -6.19 6.65
C ASN A 117 -5.35 -7.13 6.02
N PRO A 118 -6.23 -7.75 6.82
CA PRO A 118 -7.26 -8.65 6.32
C PRO A 118 -8.16 -8.02 5.24
N GLY A 119 -8.46 -6.71 5.33
CA GLY A 119 -9.27 -6.01 4.33
C GLY A 119 -8.58 -5.95 2.96
N LEU A 120 -7.28 -5.64 2.93
CA LEU A 120 -6.49 -5.70 1.69
C LEU A 120 -6.35 -7.13 1.17
N ALA A 121 -6.09 -8.10 2.05
CA ALA A 121 -5.98 -9.50 1.65
C ALA A 121 -7.29 -10.01 1.02
N ALA A 122 -8.45 -9.67 1.59
CA ALA A 122 -9.75 -10.04 1.02
C ALA A 122 -9.95 -9.41 -0.36
N THR A 123 -9.66 -8.11 -0.52
CA THR A 123 -9.77 -7.42 -1.81
C THR A 123 -8.76 -7.90 -2.85
N ALA A 124 -7.57 -8.32 -2.44
CA ALA A 124 -6.56 -8.88 -3.35
C ALA A 124 -6.94 -10.28 -3.88
N ASN A 125 -7.74 -11.03 -3.13
CA ASN A 125 -8.25 -12.36 -3.50
C ASN A 125 -9.66 -12.33 -4.12
N ALA A 126 -10.19 -11.13 -4.40
CA ALA A 126 -11.52 -10.89 -4.94
C ALA A 126 -11.62 -11.21 -6.45
#